data_AF-A0A5C9BIP7-F1
#
_entry.id   AF-A0A5C9BIP7-F1
#
_cell.length_a   1.000
_cell.length_b   1.000
_cell.length_c   1.000
_cell.angle_alpha   90.00
_cell.angle_beta   90.00
_cell.angle_gamma   90.00
#
_symmetry.space_group_name_H-M   'P 1'
#
loop_
_entity.id
_entity.type
_entity.pdbx_description
1 polymer ?
#
loop_
_entity_poly.entity_id
_entity_poly.type
_entity_poly.pdbx_seq_one_letter_code
_entity_poly.pdbx_strand_id
1 'polypeptide(L)'
;MTLPVSGTFTYSYTGGTFPTDNLNASGSHTATLSANFTAQTVDVGVNASVGGSNMSATASNVPIIQRTAFYADSRAPNAQNLAVTCSGACGTSHEGTIVGGFVGAGATGAMMTYGLEKIGGANAGVISGVAAFKR
;
A
#
# COMPACT_ATOMS: atom_id res chain seq x y z
N MET A 1 17.65 -14.61 -2.40
CA MET A 1 16.41 -14.42 -3.19
C MET A 1 16.81 -13.84 -4.54
N THR A 2 16.24 -14.32 -5.64
CA THR A 2 16.51 -13.80 -7.00
C THR A 2 15.23 -13.24 -7.59
N LEU A 3 15.20 -11.95 -7.93
CA LEU A 3 14.11 -11.37 -8.71
C LEU A 3 14.19 -11.82 -10.18
N PRO A 4 13.04 -11.87 -10.89
CA PRO A 4 13.06 -11.89 -12.34
C PRO A 4 13.87 -10.70 -12.89
N VAL A 5 14.59 -10.93 -13.98
CA VAL A 5 15.39 -9.88 -14.64
C VAL A 5 14.53 -9.04 -15.58
N SER A 6 13.37 -9.55 -15.98
CA SER A 6 12.43 -8.90 -16.89
C SER A 6 11.01 -9.43 -16.70
N GLY A 7 10.06 -8.75 -17.34
CA GLY A 7 8.65 -9.11 -17.37
C GLY A 7 7.81 -8.32 -16.39
N THR A 8 6.50 -8.28 -16.67
CA THR A 8 5.49 -7.68 -15.81
C THR A 8 4.65 -8.79 -15.20
N PHE A 9 4.49 -8.76 -13.88
CA PHE A 9 3.70 -9.73 -13.14
C PHE A 9 2.70 -9.03 -12.24
N THR A 10 1.44 -9.38 -12.41
CA THR A 10 0.35 -9.00 -11.50
C THR A 10 0.27 -10.03 -10.38
N TYR A 11 0.11 -9.56 -9.14
CA TYR A 11 -0.03 -10.43 -7.99
C TYR A 11 -1.47 -10.37 -7.47
N SER A 12 -2.01 -11.54 -7.13
CA SER A 12 -3.34 -11.68 -6.56
C SER A 12 -3.29 -11.54 -5.05
N TYR A 13 -4.16 -10.71 -4.48
CA TYR A 13 -4.33 -10.59 -3.04
C TYR A 13 -4.73 -11.95 -2.45
N THR A 14 -3.95 -12.43 -1.48
CA THR A 14 -4.14 -13.75 -0.86
C THR A 14 -4.69 -13.65 0.56
N GLY A 15 -4.50 -12.50 1.21
CA GLY A 15 -4.97 -12.26 2.57
C GLY A 15 -4.21 -11.12 3.23
N GLY A 16 -4.59 -10.79 4.45
CA GLY A 16 -4.08 -9.62 5.15
C GLY A 16 -4.68 -9.47 6.54
N THR A 17 -4.29 -8.41 7.23
CA THR A 17 -4.88 -8.03 8.51
C THR A 17 -6.20 -7.30 8.27
N PHE A 18 -7.17 -7.43 9.19
CA PHE A 18 -8.25 -6.45 9.23
C PHE A 18 -7.68 -5.12 9.70
N PRO A 19 -7.77 -4.03 8.90
CA PRO A 19 -7.25 -2.74 9.32
C PRO A 19 -7.99 -2.28 10.56
N THR A 20 -7.25 -1.74 11.52
CA THR A 20 -7.79 -1.12 12.72
C THR A 20 -7.49 0.36 12.70
N ASP A 21 -8.43 1.17 13.20
CA ASP A 21 -8.13 2.55 13.55
C ASP A 21 -7.61 2.66 15.00
N ASN A 22 -7.15 3.86 15.35
CA ASN A 22 -6.72 4.22 16.70
C ASN A 22 -7.85 4.22 17.75
N LEU A 23 -9.10 3.98 17.33
CA LEU A 23 -10.28 3.84 18.19
C LEU A 23 -10.73 2.37 18.31
N ASN A 24 -9.91 1.43 17.82
CA ASN A 24 -10.15 -0.02 17.79
C ASN A 24 -11.34 -0.45 16.93
N ALA A 25 -11.81 0.37 16.00
CA ALA A 25 -12.72 -0.10 14.97
C ALA A 25 -11.92 -0.97 13.99
N SER A 26 -12.36 -2.22 13.80
CA SER A 26 -11.84 -3.09 12.73
C SER A 26 -12.62 -2.86 11.45
N GLY A 27 -11.94 -2.98 10.32
CA GLY A 27 -12.55 -2.81 9.02
C GLY A 27 -12.09 -3.84 8.00
N SER A 28 -12.27 -3.52 6.72
CA SER A 28 -11.86 -4.38 5.61
C SER A 28 -10.91 -3.62 4.70
N HIS A 29 -10.10 -4.34 3.93
CA HIS A 29 -9.31 -3.73 2.88
C HIS A 29 -9.20 -4.63 1.65
N THR A 30 -8.94 -4.00 0.51
CA THR A 30 -8.46 -4.65 -0.71
C THR A 30 -7.11 -4.05 -1.09
N ALA A 31 -6.29 -4.82 -1.80
CA ALA A 31 -4.99 -4.35 -2.23
C ALA A 31 -4.63 -4.90 -3.61
N THR A 32 -3.85 -4.13 -4.37
CA THR A 32 -3.37 -4.46 -5.71
C THR A 32 -1.86 -4.30 -5.79
N LEU A 33 -1.20 -5.16 -6.56
CA LEU A 33 0.23 -5.09 -6.80
C LEU A 33 0.56 -5.61 -8.21
N SER A 34 1.27 -4.80 -8.99
CA SER A 34 1.80 -5.16 -10.31
C SER A 34 3.25 -4.74 -10.40
N ALA A 35 4.16 -5.68 -10.66
CA ALA A 35 5.59 -5.41 -10.73
C ALA A 35 6.11 -5.55 -12.16
N ASN A 36 6.80 -4.53 -12.65
CA ASN A 36 7.52 -4.54 -13.91
C ASN A 36 9.02 -4.65 -13.63
N PHE A 37 9.55 -5.87 -13.70
CA PHE A 37 10.98 -6.10 -13.45
C PHE A 37 11.88 -5.61 -14.58
N THR A 38 11.34 -5.42 -15.80
CA THR A 38 12.08 -4.79 -16.90
C THR A 38 12.34 -3.31 -16.61
N ALA A 39 11.33 -2.59 -16.13
CA ALA A 39 11.44 -1.17 -15.76
C ALA A 39 11.95 -0.96 -14.33
N GLN A 40 12.08 -2.03 -13.54
CA GLN A 40 12.35 -2.01 -12.10
C GLN A 40 11.38 -1.13 -11.30
N THR A 41 10.09 -1.22 -11.64
CA THR A 41 9.02 -0.47 -10.97
C THR A 41 7.89 -1.38 -10.49
N VAL A 42 7.09 -0.87 -9.55
CA VAL A 42 5.86 -1.48 -9.09
C VAL A 42 4.74 -0.45 -9.02
N ASP A 43 3.55 -0.89 -9.39
CA ASP A 43 2.30 -0.18 -9.14
C ASP A 43 1.58 -0.87 -7.98
N VAL A 44 1.14 -0.09 -7.00
CA VAL A 44 0.47 -0.59 -5.80
C VAL A 44 -0.77 0.21 -5.48
N GLY A 45 -1.74 -0.45 -4.85
CA GLY A 45 -2.95 0.20 -4.39
C GLY A 45 -3.50 -0.48 -3.15
N VAL A 46 -4.11 0.31 -2.27
CA VAL A 46 -4.89 -0.19 -1.14
C VAL A 46 -6.16 0.64 -0.99
N ASN A 47 -7.27 -0.04 -0.71
CA ASN A 47 -8.50 0.60 -0.27
C ASN A 47 -8.88 0.01 1.08
N ALA A 48 -8.92 0.82 2.12
CA ALA A 48 -9.25 0.41 3.48
C ALA A 48 -10.51 1.14 3.96
N SER A 49 -11.46 0.39 4.50
CA SER A 49 -12.70 0.92 5.08
C SER A 49 -12.75 0.58 6.56
N VAL A 50 -12.72 1.60 7.42
CA VAL A 50 -12.72 1.45 8.89
C VAL A 50 -13.55 2.56 9.51
N GLY A 51 -14.46 2.24 10.43
CA GLY A 51 -15.18 3.24 11.23
C GLY A 51 -15.99 4.27 10.40
N GLY A 52 -16.42 3.90 9.19
CA GLY A 52 -17.11 4.81 8.26
C GLY A 52 -16.18 5.72 7.44
N SER A 53 -14.86 5.61 7.60
CA SER A 53 -13.85 6.21 6.72
C SER A 53 -13.47 5.21 5.62
N ASN A 54 -13.45 5.65 4.37
CA ASN A 54 -12.90 4.89 3.24
C ASN A 54 -11.66 5.59 2.73
N MET A 55 -10.48 5.05 3.04
CA MET A 55 -9.19 5.54 2.58
C MET A 55 -8.75 4.77 1.34
N SER A 56 -8.30 5.48 0.32
CA SER A 56 -7.68 4.90 -0.86
C SER A 56 -6.27 5.46 -1.02
N ALA A 57 -5.29 4.60 -1.22
CA ALA A 57 -3.93 5.00 -1.50
C ALA A 57 -3.38 4.24 -2.70
N THR A 58 -2.88 4.98 -3.68
CA THR A 58 -2.39 4.42 -4.95
C THR A 58 -1.05 5.01 -5.31
N ALA A 59 -0.15 4.17 -5.78
CA ALA A 59 1.15 4.56 -6.24
C ALA A 59 1.51 3.87 -7.55
N SER A 60 2.08 4.64 -8.48
CA SER A 60 2.50 4.14 -9.78
C SER A 60 3.98 4.40 -10.01
N ASN A 61 4.62 3.53 -10.79
CA ASN A 61 6.04 3.61 -11.13
C ASN A 61 6.95 3.72 -9.88
N VAL A 62 6.59 3.04 -8.78
CA VAL A 62 7.40 3.03 -7.56
C VAL A 62 8.68 2.23 -7.81
N PRO A 63 9.88 2.80 -7.60
CA PRO A 63 11.12 2.07 -7.85
C PRO A 63 11.28 0.85 -6.95
N ILE A 64 11.78 -0.25 -7.54
CA ILE A 64 12.25 -1.41 -6.79
C ILE A 64 13.66 -1.11 -6.28
N ILE A 65 13.79 -0.93 -4.97
CA ILE A 65 15.06 -0.65 -4.28
C ILE A 65 15.66 -1.93 -3.69
N GLN A 66 16.99 -1.94 -3.56
CA GLN A 66 17.76 -3.06 -2.98
C GLN A 66 17.46 -4.42 -3.64
N ARG A 67 16.91 -4.40 -4.86
CA ARG A 67 16.48 -5.58 -5.64
C ARG A 67 15.47 -6.46 -4.89
N THR A 68 14.71 -5.94 -3.93
CA THR A 68 13.69 -6.73 -3.22
C THR A 68 12.54 -5.91 -2.65
N ALA A 69 12.70 -4.60 -2.45
CA ALA A 69 11.76 -3.77 -1.72
C ALA A 69 11.26 -2.59 -2.54
N PHE A 70 10.19 -1.96 -2.09
CA PHE A 70 9.65 -0.73 -2.64
C PHE A 70 9.05 0.12 -1.53
N TYR A 71 9.08 1.44 -1.72
CA TYR A 71 8.66 2.42 -0.74
C TYR A 71 7.93 3.56 -1.46
N ALA A 72 6.70 3.84 -1.03
CA ALA A 72 5.91 4.97 -1.49
C ALA A 72 5.37 5.72 -0.27
N ASP A 73 5.48 7.04 -0.27
CA ASP A 73 5.11 7.89 0.85
C ASP A 73 4.59 9.20 0.27
N SER A 74 3.49 9.72 0.81
CA SER A 74 2.90 10.97 0.35
C SER A 74 3.60 12.21 0.94
N ARG A 75 4.45 12.04 1.95
CA ARG A 75 5.13 13.14 2.68
C ARG A 75 6.54 13.44 2.19
N ALA A 76 7.17 12.52 1.46
CA ALA A 76 8.54 12.71 1.02
C ALA A 76 8.68 13.94 0.08
N PRO A 77 9.76 14.71 0.13
CA PRO A 77 10.02 15.73 -0.89
C PRO A 77 10.12 15.03 -2.26
N ASN A 78 9.26 15.43 -3.21
CA ASN A 78 9.04 14.74 -4.51
C ASN A 78 8.18 13.46 -4.47
N ALA A 79 7.41 13.25 -3.39
CA ALA A 79 6.42 12.18 -3.15
C ALA A 79 5.22 12.12 -4.11
N GLN A 80 5.38 12.50 -5.38
CA GLN A 80 4.33 12.31 -6.40
C GLN A 80 3.98 10.82 -6.60
N ASN A 81 4.69 9.90 -5.93
CA ASN A 81 4.48 8.48 -6.06
C ASN A 81 3.30 7.96 -5.25
N LEU A 82 2.82 8.59 -4.16
CA LEU A 82 1.67 8.06 -3.39
C LEU A 82 0.55 9.09 -3.28
N ALA A 83 -0.55 8.84 -4.00
CA ALA A 83 -1.78 9.61 -3.87
C ALA A 83 -2.68 8.97 -2.81
N VAL A 84 -3.10 9.75 -1.81
CA VAL A 84 -4.01 9.29 -0.75
C VAL A 84 -5.28 10.13 -0.78
N THR A 85 -6.43 9.46 -0.75
CA THR A 85 -7.75 10.08 -0.71
C THR A 85 -8.60 9.45 0.38
N CYS A 86 -9.59 10.18 0.85
CA CYS A 86 -10.55 9.70 1.85
C CYS A 86 -11.96 10.12 1.47
N SER A 87 -12.94 9.25 1.75
CA SER A 87 -14.37 9.59 1.73
C SER A 87 -15.08 9.07 2.99
N GLY A 88 -16.18 9.74 3.39
CA GLY A 88 -16.91 9.42 4.61
C GLY A 88 -16.39 10.16 5.85
N ALA A 89 -16.16 9.45 6.95
CA ALA A 89 -15.67 10.01 8.21
C ALA A 89 -14.17 10.39 8.14
N CYS A 90 -13.84 11.43 7.38
CA CYS A 90 -12.46 11.83 7.08
C CYS A 90 -12.01 13.02 7.92
N GLY A 91 -10.68 13.20 7.97
CA GLY A 91 -10.05 14.43 8.46
C GLY A 91 -10.07 15.54 7.41
N THR A 92 -9.30 16.61 7.64
CA THR A 92 -9.15 17.73 6.69
C THR A 92 -8.10 17.49 5.61
N SER A 93 -7.10 16.64 5.89
CA SER A 93 -6.08 16.21 4.94
C SER A 93 -5.73 14.74 5.15
N HIS A 94 -5.08 14.15 4.15
CA HIS A 94 -4.81 12.71 4.12
C HIS A 94 -3.39 12.46 3.64
N GLU A 95 -2.71 11.59 4.36
CA GLU A 95 -1.34 11.19 4.05
C GLU A 95 -1.21 9.68 4.24
N GLY A 96 -0.11 9.11 3.79
CA GLY A 96 0.13 7.70 4.02
C GLY A 96 1.49 7.25 3.55
N THR A 97 1.76 5.99 3.85
CA THR A 97 2.98 5.32 3.48
C THR A 97 2.64 3.87 3.13
N ILE A 98 3.23 3.38 2.05
CA ILE A 98 3.18 2.00 1.61
C ILE A 98 4.62 1.50 1.51
N VAL A 99 4.90 0.40 2.20
CA VAL A 99 6.19 -0.29 2.15
C VAL A 99 5.93 -1.73 1.81
N GLY A 100 6.69 -2.30 0.88
CA GLY A 100 6.55 -3.69 0.58
C GLY A 100 7.81 -4.32 0.04
N GLY A 101 7.73 -5.62 -0.18
CA GLY A 101 8.83 -6.41 -0.67
C GLY A 101 8.37 -7.71 -1.29
N PHE A 102 9.21 -8.21 -2.18
CA PHE A 102 9.02 -9.48 -2.84
C PHE A 102 9.57 -10.61 -1.97
N VAL A 103 8.95 -11.79 -2.03
CA VAL A 103 9.35 -13.01 -1.32
C VAL A 103 9.33 -14.22 -2.25
N GLY A 104 10.06 -15.28 -1.87
CA GLY A 104 10.19 -16.49 -2.67
C GLY A 104 11.18 -16.37 -3.85
N ALA A 105 11.65 -17.51 -4.37
CA ALA A 105 12.51 -17.53 -5.54
C ALA A 105 11.73 -17.06 -6.77
N GLY A 106 12.27 -16.09 -7.52
CA GLY A 106 11.61 -15.52 -8.69
C GLY A 106 10.44 -14.59 -8.36
N ALA A 107 10.39 -14.05 -7.13
CA ALA A 107 9.32 -13.18 -6.66
C ALA A 107 7.92 -13.83 -6.82
N THR A 108 7.76 -15.05 -6.33
CA THR A 108 6.46 -15.76 -6.39
C THR A 108 5.44 -15.22 -5.40
N GLY A 109 5.88 -14.46 -4.39
CA GLY A 109 5.02 -13.73 -3.48
C GLY A 109 5.48 -12.30 -3.27
N ALA A 110 4.60 -11.50 -2.67
CA ALA A 110 4.93 -10.17 -2.21
C ALA A 110 4.16 -9.86 -0.93
N MET A 111 4.68 -8.93 -0.14
CA MET A 111 4.01 -8.39 1.04
C MET A 111 4.02 -6.87 0.97
N MET A 112 2.96 -6.26 1.49
CA MET A 112 2.79 -4.82 1.55
C MET A 112 2.20 -4.43 2.88
N THR A 113 2.90 -3.56 3.59
CA THR A 113 2.44 -2.84 4.76
C THR A 113 2.00 -1.45 4.35
N TYR A 114 0.92 -0.96 4.94
CA TYR A 114 0.44 0.40 4.71
C TYR A 114 0.03 1.06 6.02
N GLY A 115 0.21 2.38 6.09
CA GLY A 115 -0.33 3.25 7.12
C GLY A 115 -0.93 4.48 6.47
N LEU A 116 -2.21 4.73 6.69
CA LEU A 116 -2.99 5.81 6.09
C LEU A 116 -3.48 6.73 7.21
N GLU A 117 -3.14 8.00 7.12
CA GLU A 117 -3.37 8.99 8.15
C GLU A 117 -4.50 9.94 7.71
N LYS A 118 -5.51 10.07 8.58
CA LYS A 118 -6.52 11.12 8.55
C LYS A 118 -6.01 12.24 9.45
N ILE A 119 -5.69 13.39 8.89
CA ILE A 119 -5.09 14.51 9.62
C ILE A 119 -6.14 15.59 9.84
N GLY A 120 -6.20 16.10 11.07
CA GLY A 120 -7.10 17.17 11.48
C GLY A 120 -8.58 16.76 11.58
N GLY A 121 -9.37 17.60 12.24
CA GLY A 121 -10.81 17.38 12.45
C GLY A 121 -11.15 16.30 13.48
N ALA A 122 -12.45 16.04 13.65
CA ALA A 122 -12.98 15.12 14.65
C ALA A 122 -12.69 13.63 14.35
N ASN A 123 -12.34 13.30 13.11
CA ASN A 123 -12.08 11.91 12.66
C ASN A 123 -10.59 11.64 12.41
N ALA A 124 -9.71 12.48 12.96
CA ALA A 124 -8.27 12.29 12.86
C ALA A 124 -7.85 10.94 13.43
N GLY A 125 -6.92 10.26 12.77
CA GLY A 125 -6.55 8.90 13.14
C GLY A 125 -5.69 8.21 12.10
N VAL A 126 -5.25 7.01 12.41
CA VAL A 126 -4.39 6.20 11.53
C VAL A 126 -5.06 4.87 11.27
N ILE A 127 -5.09 4.45 10.01
CA ILE A 127 -5.54 3.14 9.56
C ILE A 127 -4.33 2.41 9.00
N SER A 128 -3.96 1.29 9.62
CA SER A 128 -2.81 0.50 9.19
C SER A 128 -3.17 -0.96 8.94
N GLY A 129 -2.42 -1.61 8.06
CA GLY A 129 -2.58 -3.04 7.82
C GLY A 129 -1.48 -3.62 6.96
N VAL A 130 -1.62 -4.93 6.73
CA VAL A 130 -0.72 -5.73 5.89
C VAL A 130 -1.55 -6.47 4.85
N ALA A 131 -1.05 -6.49 3.62
CA ALA A 131 -1.53 -7.31 2.52
C ALA A 131 -0.45 -8.28 2.07
N ALA A 132 -0.82 -9.54 1.86
CA ALA A 132 0.02 -10.57 1.27
C ALA A 132 -0.51 -10.93 -0.11
N PHE A 133 0.41 -11.17 -1.03
CA PHE A 133 0.10 -11.47 -2.42
C PHE A 133 0.85 -12.69 -2.92
N LYS A 134 0.24 -13.34 -3.92
CA LYS A 134 0.81 -14.47 -4.65
C LYS A 134 0.65 -14.24 -6.15
N ARG A 135 1.67 -14.63 -6.91
CA ARG A 135 1.63 -14.68 -8.37
C ARG A 135 0.96 -15.96 -8.87
#